data_AF-A0A150V0A6-F1
#
_entry.id   AF-A0A150V0A6-F1
#
_cell.length_a   1.000
_cell.length_b   1.000
_cell.length_c   1.000
_cell.angle_alpha   90.00
_cell.angle_beta   90.00
_cell.angle_gamma   90.00
#
_symmetry.space_group_name_H-M   'P 1'
#
loop_
_entity.id
_entity.type
_entity.pdbx_description
1 polymer ?
#
loop_
_entity_poly.entity_id
_entity_poly.type
_entity_poly.pdbx_seq_one_letter_code
_entity_poly.pdbx_strand_id
1 'polypeptide(L)'
;MFGAFRPSSILSGGLLWKIPWRMSSPQKLRHRRRLRRVDNVVTVLETALQRSRATSSRSIPGRTESQEVELASTQSSSHGTASPAELSTTAEGRRLLNGEIHKSQDERRHGRGPKQGEFLPGSSSIMLGDIARSKGTMKLLERWKAQMPTEAEMLPRDKYTMFDRKARGYRKGVHKLPKWTRVSQRLNPPGF
;
A
#
# COMPACT_ATOMS: atom_id res chain seq x y z
N MET A 1 36.55 -6.63 -57.46
CA MET A 1 35.82 -7.88 -57.78
C MET A 1 35.02 -8.31 -56.56
N PHE A 2 33.69 -8.26 -56.63
CA PHE A 2 32.79 -8.78 -55.61
C PHE A 2 32.52 -10.26 -55.92
N GLY A 3 33.00 -11.19 -55.10
CA GLY A 3 32.79 -12.64 -55.28
C GLY A 3 31.34 -13.08 -55.04
N ALA A 4 30.95 -14.20 -55.64
CA ALA A 4 29.60 -14.78 -55.67
C ALA A 4 29.01 -15.16 -54.29
N PHE A 5 29.79 -15.04 -53.22
CA PHE A 5 29.34 -15.25 -51.84
C PHE A 5 29.67 -14.01 -51.02
N ARG A 6 28.76 -13.04 -51.01
CA ARG A 6 28.74 -12.05 -49.93
C ARG A 6 28.39 -12.85 -48.67
N PRO A 7 29.24 -12.91 -47.62
CA PRO A 7 28.73 -13.34 -46.33
C PRO A 7 27.59 -12.36 -46.02
N SER A 8 26.34 -12.84 -46.11
CA SER A 8 25.21 -12.04 -45.64
C SER A 8 25.62 -11.61 -44.25
N SER A 9 25.65 -10.30 -43.99
CA SER A 9 25.89 -9.78 -42.64
C SER A 9 25.12 -10.69 -41.70
N ILE A 10 25.78 -11.30 -40.70
CA ILE A 10 25.07 -12.06 -39.67
C ILE A 10 24.08 -11.03 -39.10
N LEU A 11 22.87 -11.04 -39.63
CA LEU A 11 21.91 -9.95 -39.54
C LEU A 11 21.80 -9.65 -38.06
N SER A 12 22.05 -8.39 -37.69
CA SER A 12 22.12 -7.88 -36.32
C SER A 12 21.03 -8.48 -35.41
N GLY A 13 21.30 -9.66 -34.85
CA GLY A 13 20.25 -10.60 -34.42
C GLY A 13 20.68 -12.08 -34.33
N GLY A 14 21.98 -12.39 -34.23
CA GLY A 14 22.48 -13.78 -34.14
C GLY A 14 22.18 -14.50 -32.82
N LEU A 15 21.79 -13.77 -31.77
CA LEU A 15 21.45 -14.37 -30.47
C LEU A 15 19.93 -14.68 -30.40
N LEU A 16 19.61 -15.97 -30.41
CA LEU A 16 18.22 -16.44 -30.35
C LEU A 16 17.68 -16.41 -28.91
N TRP A 17 16.98 -15.33 -28.57
CA TRP A 17 16.18 -15.25 -27.34
C TRP A 17 14.82 -15.91 -27.55
N LYS A 18 14.72 -17.23 -27.31
CA LYS A 18 13.49 -18.03 -27.50
C LYS A 18 12.42 -17.70 -26.45
N ILE A 19 11.76 -16.55 -26.60
CA ILE A 19 10.66 -16.10 -25.73
C ILE A 19 9.39 -16.01 -26.58
N PRO A 20 8.38 -16.87 -26.36
CA PRO A 20 7.17 -16.89 -27.17
C PRO A 20 6.38 -15.58 -27.05
N TRP A 21 5.58 -15.24 -28.06
CA TRP A 21 4.75 -14.02 -28.03
C TRP A 21 3.56 -14.13 -27.07
N ARG A 22 3.11 -15.36 -26.77
CA ARG A 22 2.00 -15.67 -25.87
C ARG A 22 2.43 -16.52 -24.68
N MET A 23 1.69 -16.40 -23.59
CA MET A 23 1.82 -17.26 -22.42
C MET A 23 1.09 -18.59 -22.62
N SER A 24 1.68 -19.67 -22.10
CA SER A 24 1.00 -20.97 -22.05
C SER A 24 -0.07 -21.01 -20.97
N SER A 25 -1.04 -21.93 -21.08
CA SER A 25 -2.08 -22.15 -20.06
C SER A 25 -1.53 -22.31 -18.62
N PRO A 26 -0.51 -23.14 -18.35
CA PRO A 26 0.05 -23.26 -17.01
C PRO A 26 0.72 -21.96 -16.52
N GLN A 27 1.33 -21.17 -17.42
CA GLN A 27 1.86 -19.85 -17.04
C GLN A 27 0.73 -18.88 -16.67
N LYS A 28 -0.39 -18.89 -17.40
CA LYS A 28 -1.59 -18.10 -17.07
C LYS A 28 -2.19 -18.50 -15.72
N LEU A 29 -2.24 -19.81 -15.42
CA LEU A 29 -2.70 -20.30 -14.11
C LEU A 29 -1.79 -19.81 -12.98
N ARG A 30 -0.46 -19.97 -13.12
CA ARG A 30 0.50 -19.48 -12.11
C ARG A 30 0.43 -17.96 -11.94
N HIS A 31 0.21 -17.22 -13.02
CA HIS A 31 0.05 -15.78 -12.93
C HIS A 31 -1.19 -15.38 -12.13
N ARG A 32 -2.36 -15.98 -12.43
CA ARG A 32 -3.60 -15.77 -11.64
C ARG A 32 -3.40 -16.09 -10.16
N ARG A 33 -2.72 -17.20 -9.85
CA ARG A 33 -2.39 -17.56 -8.45
C ARG A 33 -1.50 -16.51 -7.78
N ARG A 34 -0.52 -15.93 -8.49
CA ARG A 34 0.31 -14.85 -7.95
C ARG A 34 -0.47 -13.57 -7.69
N LEU A 35 -1.36 -13.17 -8.60
CA LEU A 35 -2.22 -12.00 -8.41
C LEU A 35 -3.11 -12.19 -7.18
N ARG A 36 -3.80 -13.32 -7.06
CA ARG A 36 -4.60 -13.67 -5.88
C ARG A 36 -3.78 -13.73 -4.59
N ARG A 37 -2.55 -14.25 -4.64
CA ARG A 37 -1.67 -14.29 -3.46
C ARG A 37 -1.36 -12.89 -2.96
N VAL A 38 -1.11 -11.93 -3.85
CA VAL A 38 -0.91 -10.52 -3.47
C VAL A 38 -2.19 -9.94 -2.86
N ASP A 39 -3.35 -10.26 -3.43
CA ASP A 39 -4.65 -9.81 -2.88
C ASP A 39 -4.85 -10.33 -1.46
N ASN A 40 -4.60 -11.62 -1.23
CA ASN A 40 -4.70 -12.24 0.09
C ASN A 40 -3.75 -11.60 1.12
N VAL A 41 -2.53 -11.20 0.70
CA VAL A 41 -1.60 -10.50 1.60
C VAL A 41 -2.17 -9.15 2.01
N VAL A 42 -2.74 -8.41 1.07
CA VAL A 42 -3.37 -7.10 1.33
C VAL A 42 -4.56 -7.24 2.28
N THR A 43 -5.42 -8.25 2.10
CA THR A 43 -6.56 -8.50 2.99
C THR A 43 -6.12 -8.94 4.39
N VAL A 44 -5.07 -9.75 4.50
CA VAL A 44 -4.51 -10.16 5.80
C VAL A 44 -3.92 -8.97 6.54
N LEU A 45 -3.18 -8.10 5.84
CA LEU A 45 -2.62 -6.89 6.45
C LEU A 45 -3.72 -5.95 6.97
N GLU A 46 -4.81 -5.78 6.22
CA GLU A 46 -5.93 -4.96 6.65
C GLU A 46 -6.59 -5.52 7.93
N THR A 47 -6.96 -6.80 7.91
CA THR A 47 -7.64 -7.44 9.05
C THR A 47 -6.75 -7.48 10.29
N ALA A 48 -5.44 -7.71 10.12
CA ALA A 48 -4.47 -7.69 11.21
C ALA A 48 -4.34 -6.28 11.84
N LEU A 49 -4.29 -5.23 11.02
CA LEU A 49 -4.21 -3.84 11.51
C LEU A 49 -5.47 -3.42 12.25
N GLN A 50 -6.65 -3.76 11.72
CA GLN A 50 -7.93 -3.51 12.38
C GLN A 50 -8.03 -4.24 13.72
N ARG A 51 -7.63 -5.51 13.76
CA ARG A 51 -7.59 -6.29 15.00
C ARG A 51 -6.59 -5.70 16.00
N SER A 52 -5.40 -5.32 15.55
CA SER A 52 -4.38 -4.69 16.39
C SER A 52 -4.91 -3.42 17.04
N ARG A 53 -5.60 -2.56 16.27
CA ARG A 53 -6.26 -1.37 16.83
C ARG A 53 -7.32 -1.72 17.86
N ALA A 54 -8.18 -2.71 17.59
CA ALA A 54 -9.22 -3.14 18.53
C ALA A 54 -8.62 -3.69 19.83
N THR A 55 -7.52 -4.44 19.75
CA THR A 55 -6.78 -4.92 20.93
C THR A 55 -6.11 -3.79 21.69
N SER A 56 -5.55 -2.78 21.01
CA SER A 56 -4.94 -1.61 21.66
C SER A 56 -5.98 -0.70 22.34
N SER A 57 -7.18 -0.57 21.78
CA SER A 57 -8.28 0.19 22.39
C SER A 57 -8.94 -0.54 23.56
N ARG A 58 -8.81 -1.87 23.62
CA ARG A 58 -9.32 -2.68 24.73
C ARG A 58 -8.25 -2.70 25.82
N SER A 59 -8.19 -1.64 26.62
CA SER A 59 -7.49 -1.64 27.90
C SER A 59 -7.86 -2.92 28.66
N ILE A 60 -6.88 -3.73 29.04
CA ILE A 60 -7.08 -4.97 29.79
C ILE A 60 -7.86 -4.62 31.07
N PRO A 61 -9.11 -5.07 31.24
CA PRO A 61 -9.77 -5.00 32.53
C PRO A 61 -9.30 -6.20 33.35
N GLY A 62 -8.44 -5.96 34.34
CA GLY A 62 -7.99 -7.01 35.28
C GLY A 62 -6.50 -7.31 35.23
N ARG A 63 -5.68 -6.41 35.76
CA ARG A 63 -4.48 -6.79 36.53
C ARG A 63 -4.65 -6.25 37.95
N THR A 64 -5.62 -6.81 38.63
CA THR A 64 -5.96 -6.67 40.04
C THR A 64 -6.71 -7.99 40.28
N GLU A 65 -6.13 -9.01 40.89
CA GLU A 65 -5.90 -9.14 42.33
C GLU A 65 -4.80 -10.19 42.64
N SER A 66 -3.97 -9.87 43.64
CA SER A 66 -3.36 -10.76 44.65
C SER A 66 -2.35 -11.85 44.27
N GLN A 67 -1.07 -11.47 44.18
CA GLN A 67 0.02 -12.24 44.81
C GLN A 67 0.91 -11.26 45.57
N GLU A 68 0.77 -11.27 46.90
CA GLU A 68 1.62 -10.55 47.83
C GLU A 68 3.04 -11.10 47.75
N VAL A 69 3.97 -10.28 47.27
CA VAL A 69 5.38 -10.40 47.60
C VAL A 69 5.77 -9.05 48.18
N GLU A 70 5.89 -9.00 49.51
CA GLU A 70 6.36 -7.83 50.22
C GLU A 70 7.80 -7.50 49.80
N LEU A 71 7.97 -6.44 49.02
CA LEU A 71 9.20 -5.67 49.01
C LEU A 71 8.86 -4.18 49.12
N ALA A 72 9.52 -3.55 50.09
CA ALA A 72 9.28 -2.23 50.64
C ALA A 72 8.95 -1.13 49.62
N SER A 73 7.89 -0.38 49.95
CA SER A 73 7.48 0.86 49.29
C SER A 73 8.39 2.03 49.69
N THR A 74 9.27 2.46 48.79
CA THR A 74 9.70 3.86 48.76
C THR A 74 8.59 4.66 48.10
N GLN A 75 7.91 5.49 48.88
CA GLN A 75 6.81 6.33 48.42
C GLN A 75 7.30 7.33 47.34
N SER A 76 6.68 7.28 46.15
CA SER A 76 6.48 8.49 45.35
C SER A 76 5.04 8.47 44.81
N SER A 77 4.16 9.13 45.56
CA SER A 77 2.79 9.40 45.15
C SER A 77 2.75 10.71 44.38
N SER A 78 2.60 10.62 43.05
CA SER A 78 1.95 11.68 42.29
C SER A 78 1.00 11.07 41.27
N HIS A 79 -0.08 10.48 41.79
CA HIS A 79 -1.29 10.27 41.00
C HIS A 79 -1.94 11.64 40.79
N GLY A 80 -1.63 12.30 39.67
CA GLY A 80 -2.29 13.54 39.29
C GLY A 80 -3.72 13.28 38.83
N THR A 81 -4.70 13.44 39.72
CA THR A 81 -6.12 13.62 39.38
C THR A 81 -6.35 15.05 38.88
N ALA A 82 -5.72 15.43 37.78
CA ALA A 82 -5.98 16.74 37.19
C ALA A 82 -7.35 16.72 36.49
N SER A 83 -8.29 17.52 36.98
CA SER A 83 -9.61 17.67 36.35
C SER A 83 -9.45 18.24 34.93
N PRO A 84 -10.30 17.89 33.95
CA PRO A 84 -10.22 18.44 32.59
C PRO A 84 -10.20 19.98 32.55
N ALA A 85 -10.85 20.62 33.54
CA ALA A 85 -10.82 22.07 33.72
C ALA A 85 -9.43 22.59 34.10
N GLU A 86 -8.68 21.88 34.95
CA GLU A 86 -7.33 22.26 35.38
C GLU A 86 -6.30 22.06 34.26
N LEU A 87 -6.46 20.98 33.48
CA LEU A 87 -5.66 20.75 32.28
C LEU A 87 -5.91 21.83 31.23
N SER A 88 -7.11 22.43 31.16
CA SER A 88 -7.40 23.51 30.22
C SER A 88 -6.71 24.84 30.56
N THR A 89 -6.22 25.01 31.79
CA THR A 89 -5.61 26.25 32.27
C THR A 89 -4.10 26.28 31.99
N THR A 90 -3.44 25.14 32.12
CA THR A 90 -1.99 25.01 31.93
C THR A 90 -1.62 24.81 30.46
N ALA A 91 -0.53 25.43 29.98
CA ALA A 91 -0.09 25.29 28.58
C ALA A 91 0.22 23.82 28.19
N GLU A 92 0.84 23.07 29.10
CA GLU A 92 1.08 21.62 28.96
C GLU A 92 -0.24 20.82 28.96
N GLY A 93 -1.18 21.14 29.85
CA GLY A 93 -2.49 20.49 29.89
C GLY A 93 -3.32 20.77 28.64
N ARG A 94 -3.29 22.01 28.12
CA ARG A 94 -3.87 22.37 26.82
C ARG A 94 -3.23 21.58 25.69
N ARG A 95 -1.92 21.34 25.71
CA ARG A 95 -1.25 20.50 24.70
C ARG A 95 -1.68 19.03 24.78
N LEU A 96 -1.90 18.50 25.98
CA LEU A 96 -2.39 17.14 26.18
C LEU A 96 -3.86 17.00 25.73
N LEU A 97 -4.72 17.95 26.08
CA LEU A 97 -6.11 18.02 25.61
C LEU A 97 -6.21 18.26 24.09
N ASN A 98 -5.36 19.13 23.55
CA ASN A 98 -5.26 19.38 22.11
C ASN A 98 -4.45 18.32 21.37
N GLY A 99 -3.82 17.37 22.07
CA GLY A 99 -3.12 16.24 21.46
C GLY A 99 -4.06 15.39 20.61
N GLU A 100 -5.36 15.40 20.96
CA GLU A 100 -6.43 14.78 20.19
C GLU A 100 -7.03 15.71 19.11
N ILE A 101 -6.92 17.03 19.30
CA ILE A 101 -7.44 18.04 18.36
C ILE A 101 -6.39 18.35 17.30
N HIS A 102 -6.42 17.57 16.21
CA HIS A 102 -5.54 17.82 15.08
C HIS A 102 -5.83 19.16 14.41
N LYS A 103 -4.80 20.00 14.26
CA LYS A 103 -4.84 21.26 13.49
C LYS A 103 -5.53 21.10 12.12
N SER A 104 -6.24 22.14 11.69
CA SER A 104 -6.88 22.23 10.37
C SER A 104 -5.83 22.07 9.24
N GLN A 105 -6.23 21.62 8.05
CA GLN A 105 -5.27 21.29 6.98
C GLN A 105 -4.38 22.49 6.58
N ASP A 106 -4.93 23.70 6.61
CA ASP A 106 -4.21 24.94 6.29
C ASP A 106 -3.06 25.23 7.27
N GLU A 107 -3.22 24.86 8.53
CA GLU A 107 -2.23 25.08 9.59
C GLU A 107 -1.08 24.08 9.60
N ARG A 108 -1.25 22.90 8.99
CA ARG A 108 -0.23 21.83 9.02
C ARG A 108 1.01 22.16 8.19
N ARG A 109 0.91 23.11 7.24
CA ARG A 109 1.97 23.40 6.25
C ARG A 109 2.12 24.87 5.89
N HIS A 110 1.98 25.76 6.87
CA HIS A 110 2.15 27.19 6.62
C HIS A 110 1.30 27.67 5.41
N GLY A 111 0.07 27.14 5.26
CA GLY A 111 -0.83 27.48 4.14
C GLY A 111 -0.55 26.84 2.78
N ARG A 112 0.46 25.96 2.63
CA ARG A 112 0.79 25.32 1.32
C ARG A 112 -0.08 24.10 0.95
N GLY A 113 -1.06 23.75 1.78
CA GLY A 113 -1.96 22.63 1.55
C GLY A 113 -1.30 21.24 1.51
N PRO A 114 -2.07 20.19 1.15
CA PRO A 114 -1.63 18.78 1.11
C PRO A 114 -0.58 18.49 0.01
N LYS A 115 0.32 17.50 0.22
CA LYS A 115 1.25 17.06 -0.86
C LYS A 115 0.53 16.31 -1.98
N GLN A 116 1.14 16.34 -3.15
CA GLN A 116 0.85 15.39 -4.23
C GLN A 116 0.88 13.95 -3.71
N GLY A 117 -0.22 13.22 -3.89
CA GLY A 117 -0.40 11.85 -3.42
C GLY A 117 -0.93 11.68 -1.99
N GLU A 118 -1.28 12.76 -1.28
CA GLU A 118 -2.00 12.67 0.00
C GLU A 118 -3.51 12.47 -0.17
N PHE A 119 -4.03 12.81 -1.36
CA PHE A 119 -5.41 12.55 -1.73
C PHE A 119 -5.62 11.09 -2.16
N LEU A 120 -6.84 10.60 -1.95
CA LEU A 120 -7.31 9.36 -2.56
C LEU A 120 -7.26 9.49 -4.09
N PRO A 121 -6.73 8.50 -4.84
CA PRO A 121 -6.74 8.54 -6.30
C PRO A 121 -8.18 8.72 -6.82
N GLY A 122 -8.37 9.69 -7.73
CA GLY A 122 -9.70 10.01 -8.28
C GLY A 122 -10.57 10.91 -7.41
N SER A 123 -10.09 11.35 -6.23
CA SER A 123 -10.74 12.35 -5.39
C SER A 123 -9.78 13.50 -5.08
N SER A 124 -10.25 14.74 -5.16
CA SER A 124 -9.50 15.95 -4.80
C SER A 124 -9.88 16.51 -3.43
N SER A 125 -10.80 15.85 -2.70
CA SER A 125 -11.29 16.32 -1.40
C SER A 125 -10.92 15.36 -0.27
N ILE A 126 -10.86 14.05 -0.55
CA ILE A 126 -10.69 13.05 0.50
C ILE A 126 -9.21 12.73 0.71
N MET A 127 -8.74 12.94 1.94
CA MET A 127 -7.39 12.59 2.37
C MET A 127 -7.24 11.11 2.66
N LEU A 128 -6.20 10.52 2.10
CA LEU A 128 -5.78 9.15 2.37
C LEU A 128 -5.41 8.94 3.85
N GLY A 129 -4.85 9.98 4.49
CA GLY A 129 -4.49 9.95 5.90
C GLY A 129 -5.67 9.92 6.84
N ASP A 130 -6.76 10.63 6.51
CA ASP A 130 -7.97 10.65 7.32
C ASP A 130 -8.71 9.32 7.21
N ILE A 131 -8.80 8.73 6.01
CA ILE A 131 -9.36 7.38 5.81
C ILE A 131 -8.55 6.35 6.60
N ALA A 132 -7.23 6.36 6.46
CA ALA A 132 -6.36 5.39 7.13
C ALA A 132 -6.49 5.48 8.66
N ARG A 133 -6.56 6.70 9.22
CA ARG A 133 -6.81 6.90 10.66
C ARG A 133 -8.19 6.42 11.08
N SER A 134 -9.24 6.79 10.34
CA SER A 134 -10.61 6.38 10.60
C SER A 134 -10.73 4.86 10.65
N LYS A 135 -10.13 4.15 9.69
CA LYS A 135 -10.12 2.68 9.61
C LYS A 135 -9.09 2.00 10.50
N GLY A 136 -8.08 2.70 11.00
CA GLY A 136 -6.98 2.11 11.78
C GLY A 136 -5.99 1.33 10.92
N THR A 137 -5.85 1.71 9.65
CA THR A 137 -5.01 1.05 8.64
C THR A 137 -3.86 1.96 8.21
N MET A 138 -3.05 1.51 7.25
CA MET A 138 -1.95 2.29 6.68
C MET A 138 -2.39 3.05 5.42
N LYS A 139 -1.88 4.28 5.24
CA LYS A 139 -2.11 5.08 4.03
C LYS A 139 -1.81 4.30 2.74
N LEU A 140 -0.68 3.61 2.69
CA LEU A 140 -0.26 2.82 1.51
C LEU A 140 -1.25 1.71 1.17
N LEU A 141 -1.89 1.11 2.17
CA LEU A 141 -2.87 0.04 1.98
C LEU A 141 -4.15 0.58 1.37
N GLU A 142 -4.66 1.70 1.88
CA GLU A 142 -5.83 2.38 1.33
C GLU A 142 -5.57 2.84 -0.11
N ARG A 143 -4.36 3.37 -0.37
CA ARG A 143 -3.97 3.77 -1.72
C ARG A 143 -3.90 2.57 -2.65
N TRP A 144 -3.31 1.47 -2.20
CA TRP A 144 -3.25 0.24 -2.98
C TRP A 144 -4.65 -0.22 -3.36
N LYS A 145 -5.57 -0.30 -2.41
CA LYS A 145 -6.97 -0.71 -2.65
C LYS A 145 -7.71 0.20 -3.62
N ALA A 146 -7.44 1.51 -3.56
CA ALA A 146 -8.09 2.46 -4.45
C ALA A 146 -7.52 2.46 -5.87
N GLN A 147 -6.24 2.10 -6.07
CA GLN A 147 -5.60 2.08 -7.39
C GLN A 147 -5.60 0.70 -8.05
N MET A 148 -5.39 -0.37 -7.29
CA MET A 148 -5.06 -1.69 -7.83
C MET A 148 -6.30 -2.61 -7.81
N PRO A 149 -6.84 -3.03 -8.97
CA PRO A 149 -7.97 -3.94 -9.04
C PRO A 149 -7.60 -5.34 -8.57
N THR A 150 -8.56 -6.10 -8.02
CA THR A 150 -8.34 -7.50 -7.61
C THR A 150 -8.23 -8.44 -8.82
N GLU A 151 -7.69 -9.66 -8.64
CA GLU A 151 -7.62 -10.62 -9.75
C GLU A 151 -9.00 -10.94 -10.36
N ALA A 152 -10.06 -10.89 -9.56
CA ALA A 152 -11.42 -11.16 -10.03
C ALA A 152 -11.96 -10.02 -10.91
N GLU A 153 -11.69 -8.77 -10.52
CA GLU A 153 -12.13 -7.55 -11.25
C GLU A 153 -11.36 -7.34 -12.56
N MET A 154 -10.12 -7.83 -12.65
CA MET A 154 -9.30 -7.62 -13.84
C MET A 154 -9.85 -8.34 -15.07
N LEU A 155 -9.82 -7.65 -16.21
CA LEU A 155 -10.11 -8.25 -17.52
C LEU A 155 -9.03 -9.29 -17.88
N PRO A 156 -9.39 -10.41 -18.55
CA PRO A 156 -8.40 -11.39 -19.02
C PRO A 156 -7.30 -10.77 -19.90
N ARG A 157 -7.62 -9.71 -20.64
CA ARG A 157 -6.65 -8.96 -21.47
C ARG A 157 -5.56 -8.33 -20.60
N ASP A 158 -5.94 -7.64 -19.53
CA ASP A 158 -4.98 -6.96 -18.64
C ASP A 158 -4.24 -7.91 -17.70
N LYS A 159 -4.77 -9.11 -17.45
CA LYS A 159 -4.04 -10.17 -16.74
C LYS A 159 -2.83 -10.66 -17.52
N TYR A 160 -2.91 -10.77 -18.84
CA TYR A 160 -1.87 -11.44 -19.62
C TYR A 160 -1.09 -10.51 -20.54
N THR A 161 -1.55 -9.28 -20.71
CA THR A 161 -0.93 -8.27 -21.55
C THR A 161 -0.83 -6.94 -20.83
N MET A 162 0.22 -6.20 -21.16
CA MET A 162 0.49 -4.86 -20.67
C MET A 162 0.60 -3.90 -21.85
N PHE A 163 0.43 -2.61 -21.57
CA PHE A 163 0.68 -1.57 -22.54
C PHE A 163 2.15 -1.52 -22.96
N ASP A 164 2.40 -1.44 -24.26
CA ASP A 164 3.72 -1.14 -24.82
C ASP A 164 3.56 -0.16 -25.99
N ARG A 165 4.04 1.08 -25.80
CA ARG A 165 3.95 2.16 -26.80
C ARG A 165 4.54 1.79 -28.15
N LYS A 166 5.56 0.92 -28.19
CA LYS A 166 6.30 0.57 -29.41
C LYS A 166 5.75 -0.67 -30.10
N ALA A 167 4.86 -1.42 -29.45
CA ALA A 167 4.26 -2.62 -30.03
C ALA A 167 3.09 -2.23 -30.94
N ARG A 168 2.95 -2.93 -32.08
CA ARG A 168 1.76 -2.80 -32.93
C ARG A 168 0.52 -3.22 -32.13
N GLY A 169 -0.48 -2.35 -32.07
CA GLY A 169 -1.69 -2.57 -31.24
C GLY A 169 -1.48 -2.30 -29.75
N TYR A 170 -0.39 -1.61 -29.37
CA TYR A 170 -0.13 -1.07 -28.03
C TYR A 170 -0.16 -2.10 -26.90
N ARG A 171 0.13 -3.37 -27.21
CA ARG A 171 0.09 -4.49 -26.26
C ARG A 171 1.26 -5.43 -26.40
N LYS A 172 1.74 -5.90 -25.24
CA LYS A 172 2.81 -6.88 -25.11
C LYS A 172 2.45 -7.89 -24.02
N GLY A 173 2.87 -9.14 -24.17
CA GLY A 173 2.66 -10.15 -23.13
C GLY A 173 3.39 -9.80 -21.83
N VAL A 174 2.71 -9.90 -20.70
CA VAL A 174 3.28 -9.52 -19.37
C VAL A 174 4.52 -10.35 -19.02
N HIS A 175 4.65 -11.57 -19.55
CA HIS A 175 5.81 -12.44 -19.35
C HIS A 175 7.09 -11.93 -20.01
N LYS A 176 7.00 -10.89 -20.84
CA LYS A 176 8.15 -10.19 -21.42
C LYS A 176 8.63 -9.00 -20.55
N LEU A 177 7.96 -8.70 -19.43
CA LEU A 177 8.41 -7.70 -18.47
C LEU A 177 9.58 -8.25 -17.64
N PRO A 178 10.67 -7.49 -17.43
CA PRO A 178 11.74 -7.90 -16.54
C PRO A 178 11.20 -8.20 -15.15
N LYS A 179 11.49 -9.40 -14.63
CA LYS A 179 11.06 -9.85 -13.29
C LYS A 179 9.54 -9.79 -13.08
N TRP A 180 8.75 -10.01 -14.13
CA TRP A 180 7.27 -10.01 -14.10
C TRP A 180 6.61 -10.94 -13.06
N THR A 181 7.33 -11.93 -12.55
CA THR A 181 6.84 -12.81 -11.48
C THR A 181 6.83 -12.15 -10.11
N ARG A 182 7.60 -11.07 -9.93
CA ARG A 182 7.75 -10.33 -8.67
C ARG A 182 7.16 -8.92 -8.74
N VAL A 183 7.12 -8.33 -9.92
CA VAL A 183 6.53 -7.00 -10.16
C VAL A 183 5.01 -7.12 -10.31
N SER A 184 4.26 -6.25 -9.63
CA SER A 184 2.80 -6.17 -9.72
C SER A 184 2.35 -5.15 -10.77
N GLN A 185 2.18 -5.61 -12.02
CA GLN A 185 1.56 -4.83 -13.10
C GLN A 185 0.08 -5.19 -13.21
N ARG A 186 -0.83 -4.22 -12.96
CA ARG A 186 -2.28 -4.42 -13.06
C ARG A 186 -3.01 -3.35 -13.86
N LEU A 187 -2.48 -2.14 -13.89
CA LEU A 187 -3.07 -1.01 -14.59
C LEU A 187 -2.41 -0.81 -15.96
N ASN A 188 -3.25 -0.49 -16.94
CA ASN A 188 -2.84 -0.03 -18.26
C ASN A 188 -3.46 1.36 -18.50
N PRO A 189 -2.87 2.22 -19.37
CA PRO A 189 -3.44 3.52 -19.66
C PRO A 189 -4.82 3.37 -20.32
N PRO A 190 -5.80 4.20 -19.96
CA PRO A 190 -7.15 4.11 -20.53
C PRO A 190 -7.12 4.40 -22.03
N GLY A 191 -7.95 3.69 -22.79
CA GLY A 191 -8.07 3.84 -24.25
C GLY A 191 -7.07 3.02 -25.08
N PHE A 192 -6.14 2.32 -24.46
CA PHE A 192 -5.17 1.43 -25.13
C PHE A 192 -5.44 -0.02 -24.82
#